data_AF-A0A371QMV3-F1
#
_entry.id   AF-A0A371QMV3-F1
#
_cell.length_a   1.000
_cell.length_b   1.000
_cell.length_c   1.000
_cell.angle_alpha   90.00
_cell.angle_beta   90.00
_cell.angle_gamma   90.00
#
_symmetry.space_group_name_H-M   'P 1'
#
loop_
_entity.id
_entity.type
_entity.pdbx_description
1 polymer ?
#
loop_
_entity_poly.entity_id
_entity_poly.type
_entity_poly.pdbx_seq_one_letter_code
_entity_poly.pdbx_strand_id
1 'polypeptide(L)'
;MKNSTIILLFTFVLFSVSTACNTTSSEVEAEYTPGEVIIALEDGIEEADIVPRIEEFELQWKEYFENIGYALIGVPVGEEELWVEKLKQEPMIRNAQLNRKVELRGSS
;
A
#
# COMPACT_ATOMS: atom_id res chain seq x y z
N MET A 1 -59.86 -11.63 -20.31
CA MET A 1 -58.49 -11.96 -20.78
C MET A 1 -57.63 -10.70 -20.73
N LYS A 2 -56.76 -10.54 -19.73
CA LYS A 2 -55.77 -9.44 -19.72
C LYS A 2 -54.64 -9.60 -18.67
N ASN A 3 -54.03 -10.79 -18.54
CA ASN A 3 -52.99 -11.01 -17.52
C ASN A 3 -51.83 -11.87 -18.05
N SER A 4 -51.17 -11.45 -19.15
CA SER A 4 -50.09 -12.26 -19.75
C SER A 4 -48.79 -11.53 -20.11
N THR A 5 -48.60 -10.27 -19.72
CA THR A 5 -47.40 -9.51 -20.14
C THR A 5 -46.40 -9.26 -19.01
N ILE A 6 -46.76 -9.47 -17.75
CA ILE A 6 -45.90 -9.10 -16.60
C ILE A 6 -44.93 -10.22 -16.19
N ILE A 7 -45.21 -11.48 -16.53
CA ILE A 7 -44.42 -12.64 -16.07
C ILE A 7 -43.10 -12.81 -16.86
N LEU A 8 -43.02 -12.26 -18.08
CA LEU A 8 -41.88 -12.48 -18.98
C LEU A 8 -40.70 -11.52 -18.77
N LEU A 9 -40.86 -10.48 -17.96
CA LEU A 9 -39.80 -9.50 -17.66
C LEU A 9 -38.96 -9.89 -16.44
N PHE A 10 -39.46 -10.78 -15.58
CA PHE A 10 -38.75 -11.18 -14.36
C PHE A 10 -37.66 -12.24 -14.60
N THR A 11 -37.69 -12.95 -15.73
CA THR A 11 -36.71 -14.00 -16.05
C THR A 11 -35.43 -13.49 -16.70
N PHE A 12 -35.38 -12.23 -17.16
CA PHE A 12 -34.19 -11.69 -17.84
C PHE A 12 -33.19 -10.99 -16.89
N VAL A 13 -33.60 -10.65 -15.66
CA VAL A 13 -32.73 -9.94 -14.70
C VAL A 13 -31.86 -10.88 -13.86
N LEU A 14 -32.17 -12.18 -13.84
CA LEU A 14 -31.44 -13.16 -13.04
C LEU A 14 -30.20 -13.77 -13.72
N PHE A 15 -29.96 -13.50 -15.01
CA PHE A 15 -28.87 -14.12 -15.77
C PHE A 15 -27.61 -13.27 -15.91
N SER A 16 -27.59 -12.06 -15.35
CA SER A 16 -26.47 -11.11 -15.53
C SER A 16 -25.47 -11.06 -14.36
N VAL A 17 -25.59 -11.92 -13.34
CA VAL A 17 -24.78 -11.81 -12.11
C VAL A 17 -23.64 -12.85 -12.02
N SER A 18 -23.49 -13.75 -12.99
CA SER A 18 -22.63 -14.95 -12.82
C SER A 18 -21.31 -14.99 -13.59
N THR A 19 -20.82 -13.89 -14.17
CA THR A 19 -19.52 -13.92 -14.89
C THR A 19 -18.69 -12.65 -14.70
N ALA A 20 -18.11 -12.49 -13.51
CA ALA A 20 -16.88 -11.73 -13.29
C ALA A 20 -16.21 -12.13 -11.96
N CYS A 21 -16.04 -13.43 -11.72
CA CYS A 21 -15.13 -13.95 -10.70
C CYS A 21 -14.30 -15.03 -11.38
N ASN A 22 -13.30 -14.63 -12.16
CA ASN A 22 -12.20 -15.51 -12.56
C ASN A 22 -11.07 -14.67 -13.13
N THR A 23 -10.43 -13.93 -12.26
CA THR A 23 -8.99 -13.66 -12.38
C THR A 23 -8.38 -13.98 -11.01
N THR A 24 -8.15 -15.27 -10.74
CA THR A 24 -7.06 -15.65 -9.84
C THR A 24 -5.78 -15.24 -10.56
N SER A 25 -5.46 -13.95 -10.46
CA SER A 25 -4.10 -13.48 -10.66
C SER A 25 -3.35 -14.07 -9.47
N SER A 26 -2.56 -15.11 -9.71
CA SER A 26 -1.60 -15.59 -8.73
C SER A 26 -0.46 -14.56 -8.66
N GLU A 27 -0.80 -13.34 -8.26
CA GLU A 27 0.18 -12.39 -7.78
C GLU A 27 0.70 -13.01 -6.50
N VAL A 28 2.00 -13.28 -6.48
CA VAL A 28 2.70 -13.48 -5.22
C VAL A 28 2.48 -12.17 -4.45
N GLU A 29 1.49 -12.14 -3.57
CA GLU A 29 1.28 -11.05 -2.62
C GLU A 29 2.60 -10.94 -1.85
N ALA A 30 3.42 -9.97 -2.24
CA ALA A 30 4.69 -9.74 -1.56
C ALA A 30 4.34 -9.37 -0.12
N GLU A 31 4.65 -10.26 0.82
CA GLU A 31 4.44 -9.98 2.23
C GLU A 31 5.26 -8.75 2.62
N TYR A 32 4.62 -7.80 3.28
CA TYR A 32 5.28 -6.65 3.89
C TYR A 32 5.17 -6.72 5.41
N THR A 33 5.98 -5.94 6.10
CA THR A 33 5.91 -5.78 7.55
C THR A 33 4.80 -4.77 7.87
N PRO A 34 3.73 -5.16 8.58
CA PRO A 34 2.65 -4.24 8.93
C PRO A 34 3.16 -3.09 9.80
N GLY A 35 2.63 -1.89 9.55
CA GLY A 35 2.99 -0.65 10.23
C GLY A 35 4.37 -0.12 9.86
N GLU A 36 4.94 -0.52 8.72
CA GLU A 36 6.27 -0.11 8.29
C GLU A 36 6.35 0.32 6.83
N VAL A 37 6.93 1.51 6.64
CA VAL A 37 7.23 2.11 5.34
C VAL A 37 8.70 2.48 5.30
N ILE A 38 9.34 2.26 4.16
CA ILE A 38 10.70 2.70 3.89
C ILE A 38 10.62 3.96 3.05
N ILE A 39 11.35 5.00 3.45
CA ILE A 39 11.54 6.22 2.66
C ILE A 39 13.00 6.34 2.23
N ALA A 40 13.22 6.94 1.06
CA ALA A 40 14.53 7.39 0.61
C ALA A 40 14.51 8.92 0.60
N LEU A 41 15.51 9.54 1.23
CA LEU A 41 15.62 11.00 1.27
C LEU A 41 16.16 11.54 -0.05
N GLU A 42 15.83 12.79 -0.35
CA GLU A 42 16.49 13.55 -1.40
C GLU A 42 17.96 13.84 -1.07
N ASP A 43 18.77 14.06 -2.11
CA ASP A 43 20.21 14.30 -1.93
C ASP A 43 20.45 15.60 -1.13
N GLY A 44 21.26 15.50 -0.07
CA GLY A 44 21.60 16.63 0.79
C GLY A 44 20.60 16.93 1.90
N ILE A 45 19.53 16.13 2.04
CA ILE A 45 18.65 16.18 3.21
C ILE A 45 19.28 15.37 4.34
N GLU A 46 19.43 15.98 5.51
CA GLU A 46 19.94 15.33 6.71
C GLU A 46 18.80 14.77 7.57
N GLU A 47 19.09 13.78 8.41
CA GLU A 47 18.13 13.20 9.36
C GLU A 47 17.47 14.28 10.22
N ALA A 48 18.26 15.24 10.70
CA ALA A 48 17.79 16.33 11.55
C ALA A 48 16.71 17.22 10.90
N ASP A 49 16.69 17.31 9.57
CA ASP A 49 15.73 18.14 8.84
C ASP A 49 14.39 17.41 8.65
N ILE A 50 14.43 16.09 8.41
CA ILE A 50 13.24 15.30 8.07
C ILE A 50 12.52 14.75 9.30
N VAL A 51 13.23 14.46 10.39
CA VAL A 51 12.63 13.89 11.62
C VAL A 51 11.46 14.74 12.14
N PRO A 52 11.58 16.07 12.32
CA PRO A 52 10.47 16.90 12.79
C PRO A 52 9.25 16.82 11.85
N ARG A 53 9.49 16.73 10.54
CA ARG A 53 8.43 16.64 9.54
C ARG A 53 7.67 15.32 9.64
N ILE A 54 8.36 14.21 9.92
CA ILE A 54 7.71 12.91 10.16
C ILE A 54 6.91 12.95 11.46
N GLU A 55 7.43 13.56 12.51
CA GLU A 55 6.74 13.71 13.79
C GLU A 55 5.48 14.61 13.69
N GLU A 56 5.49 15.64 12.83
CA GLU A 56 4.32 16.46 12.51
C GLU A 56 3.16 15.65 11.91
N PHE A 57 3.46 14.55 11.22
CA PHE A 57 2.47 13.61 10.70
C PHE A 57 1.98 12.61 11.75
N GLU A 58 2.42 12.74 13.00
CA GLU A 58 2.16 11.79 14.08
C GLU A 58 2.69 10.38 13.75
N LEU A 59 3.73 10.30 12.93
CA LEU A 59 4.41 9.06 12.55
C LEU A 59 5.64 8.81 13.43
N GLN A 60 6.11 7.56 13.46
CA GLN A 60 7.27 7.17 14.26
C GLN A 60 8.53 7.09 13.37
N TRP A 61 9.57 7.83 13.72
CA TRP A 61 10.92 7.59 13.19
C TRP A 61 11.52 6.35 13.87
N LYS A 62 11.82 5.28 13.12
CA LYS A 62 12.33 4.02 13.69
C LYS A 62 13.84 3.87 13.54
N GLU A 63 14.34 3.96 12.31
CA GLU A 63 15.75 3.71 11.99
C GLU A 63 16.19 4.53 10.78
N TYR A 64 17.43 5.01 10.80
CA TYR A 64 18.05 5.71 9.68
C TYR A 64 19.31 4.97 9.20
N PHE A 65 19.35 4.70 7.91
CA PHE A 65 20.45 4.05 7.20
C PHE A 65 21.28 5.10 6.47
N GLU A 66 22.10 5.84 7.22
CA GLU A 66 22.87 7.01 6.74
C GLU A 66 23.65 6.74 5.45
N ASN A 67 24.32 5.59 5.36
CA ASN A 67 25.15 5.22 4.20
C ASN A 67 24.41 5.17 2.86
N ILE A 68 23.08 5.01 2.89
CA ILE A 68 22.24 4.90 1.70
C ILE A 68 21.16 5.99 1.64
N GLY A 69 20.96 6.78 2.71
CA GLY A 69 19.93 7.81 2.78
C GLY A 69 18.50 7.25 2.84
N TYR A 70 18.31 6.13 3.53
CA TYR A 70 16.99 5.50 3.72
C TYR A 70 16.58 5.57 5.18
N ALA A 71 15.28 5.68 5.45
CA ALA A 71 14.74 5.59 6.80
C ALA A 71 13.57 4.62 6.86
N LEU A 72 13.42 3.97 8.00
CA LEU A 72 12.26 3.16 8.35
C LEU A 72 11.29 4.00 9.19
N ILE A 73 10.06 4.12 8.70
CA ILE A 73 8.99 4.90 9.33
C ILE A 73 7.91 3.96 9.83
N GLY A 74 7.53 4.12 11.08
CA GLY A 74 6.37 3.50 11.68
C GLY A 74 5.10 4.25 11.30
N VAL A 75 4.14 3.53 10.74
CA VAL A 75 2.83 4.05 10.31
C VAL A 75 1.70 3.24 10.94
N PRO A 76 0.46 3.76 11.00
CA PRO A 76 -0.70 2.96 11.41
C PRO A 76 -0.86 1.70 10.56
N VAL A 77 -1.12 0.57 11.24
CA VAL A 77 -1.31 -0.72 10.58
C VAL A 77 -2.57 -0.68 9.71
N GLY A 78 -2.44 -1.11 8.45
CA GLY A 78 -3.51 -1.06 7.45
C GLY A 78 -3.60 0.26 6.67
N GLU A 79 -2.74 1.23 6.96
CA GLU A 79 -2.63 2.50 6.22
C GLU A 79 -1.29 2.64 5.46
N GLU A 80 -0.50 1.58 5.34
CA GLU A 80 0.86 1.64 4.80
C GLU A 80 0.87 2.17 3.36
N GLU A 81 -0.03 1.69 2.50
CA GLU A 81 -0.14 2.17 1.12
C GLU A 81 -0.55 3.64 1.05
N LEU A 82 -1.47 4.07 1.92
CA LEU A 82 -1.90 5.46 2.02
C LEU A 82 -0.70 6.35 2.39
N TRP A 83 0.08 5.93 3.38
CA TRP A 83 1.26 6.68 3.83
C TRP A 83 2.39 6.66 2.82
N VAL A 84 2.58 5.56 2.08
CA VAL A 84 3.51 5.54 0.93
C VAL A 84 3.15 6.63 -0.07
N GLU A 85 1.88 6.73 -0.47
CA GLU A 85 1.45 7.74 -1.44
C GLU A 85 1.53 9.17 -0.91
N LYS A 86 1.27 9.39 0.39
CA LYS A 86 1.45 10.71 1.03
C LYS A 86 2.92 11.09 1.13
N LEU A 87 3.79 10.20 1.61
CA LEU A 87 5.21 10.47 1.83
C LEU A 87 5.94 10.72 0.50
N LYS A 88 5.53 10.08 -0.60
CA LYS A 88 6.04 10.39 -1.95
C LYS A 88 5.79 11.84 -2.40
N GLN A 89 4.83 12.54 -1.80
CA GLN A 89 4.51 13.93 -2.15
C GLN A 89 5.37 14.93 -1.38
N GLU A 90 6.12 14.49 -0.36
CA GLU A 90 6.97 15.36 0.45
C GLU A 90 8.25 15.73 -0.32
N PRO A 91 8.59 17.02 -0.46
CA PRO A 91 9.75 17.46 -1.26
C PRO A 91 11.11 16.93 -0.79
N MET A 92 11.19 16.46 0.45
CA MET A 92 12.41 15.93 1.07
C MET A 92 12.56 14.41 0.87
N ILE A 93 11.53 13.76 0.32
CA ILE A 93 11.43 12.32 0.15
C ILE A 93 11.47 12.01 -1.35
N ARG A 94 12.56 11.40 -1.80
CA ARG A 94 12.75 10.96 -3.18
C ARG A 94 11.85 9.79 -3.55
N ASN A 95 11.61 8.89 -2.58
CA ASN A 95 10.76 7.71 -2.79
C ASN A 95 10.21 7.19 -1.46
N ALA A 96 9.06 6.53 -1.50
CA ALA A 96 8.52 5.75 -0.39
C ALA A 96 7.98 4.41 -0.89
N GLN A 97 8.11 3.36 -0.09
CA GLN A 97 7.67 2.01 -0.44
C GLN A 97 7.33 1.17 0.79
N LEU A 98 6.48 0.15 0.61
CA LEU A 98 6.21 -0.83 1.66
C LEU A 98 7.49 -1.57 2.06
N ASN A 99 7.66 -1.83 3.36
CA ASN A 99 8.76 -2.65 3.86
C ASN A 99 8.50 -4.14 3.55
N ARG A 100 8.99 -4.62 2.40
CA ARG A 100 8.80 -6.02 1.99
C ARG A 100 9.64 -6.98 2.83
N LYS A 101 9.02 -8.06 3.30
CA LYS A 101 9.75 -9.18 3.91
C LYS A 101 10.56 -9.89 2.83
N VAL A 102 11.85 -10.06 3.07
CA VAL A 102 12.71 -10.86 2.20
C VAL A 102 12.83 -12.25 2.82
N GLU A 103 12.15 -13.23 2.25
CA GLU A 103 12.47 -14.63 2.54
C GLU A 103 13.81 -14.98 1.87
N LEU A 104 14.87 -15.15 2.67
CA LEU A 104 16.12 -15.72 2.18
C LEU A 104 15.88 -17.19 1.82
N ARG A 105 15.53 -17.44 0.55
CA ARG A 105 15.44 -18.80 0.02
C ARG A 105 16.85 -19.39 -0.06
N GLY A 106 17.22 -20.20 0.93
CA GLY A 106 18.39 -21.07 0.91
C GLY A 106 19.57 -20.60 1.75
N SER A 107 19.44 -20.71 3.07
CA SER A 107 20.59 -21.06 3.92
C SER A 107 20.40 -22.50 4.37
N SER A 108 20.79 -23.43 3.49
CA SER A 108 20.90 -24.87 3.77
C SER A 108 22.36 -25.26 3.72
#